data_AF-A0A3M1DCX3-F1
#
_entry.id   AF-A0A3M1DCX3-F1
#
_cell.length_a   1.000
_cell.length_b   1.000
_cell.length_c   1.000
_cell.angle_alpha   90.00
_cell.angle_beta   90.00
_cell.angle_gamma   90.00
#
_symmetry.space_group_name_H-M   'P 1'
#
loop_
_entity.id
_entity.type
_entity.pdbx_description
1 polymer ?
#
loop_
_entity_poly.entity_id
_entity_poly.type
_entity_poly.pdbx_seq_one_letter_code
_entity_poly.pdbx_strand_id
1 'polypeptide(L)'
;MDTWKKILDEFIRQASEGKNLRTSQYPREYGGLKLCISFGMGAPARVPWVPWIAFITPEMKVSKGFYPVYLYYKDFKTLILAYGVSETEEFEET
;
A
#
# COMPACT_ATOMS: atom_id res chain seq x y z
N MET A 1 -23.46 0.77 -4.52
CA MET A 1 -22.35 1.74 -4.75
C MET A 1 -21.17 1.21 -3.94
N ASP A 2 -20.16 0.67 -4.61
CA ASP A 2 -19.13 -0.18 -3.99
C ASP A 2 -18.36 0.55 -2.88
N THR A 3 -18.47 0.08 -1.63
CA THR A 3 -17.79 0.63 -0.45
C THR A 3 -16.28 0.77 -0.66
N TRP A 4 -15.69 -0.13 -1.45
CA TRP A 4 -14.28 -0.13 -1.81
C TRP A 4 -13.85 1.06 -2.69
N LYS A 5 -14.69 1.48 -3.65
CA LYS A 5 -14.38 2.62 -4.52
C LYS A 5 -14.23 3.92 -3.71
N LYS A 6 -15.09 4.13 -2.71
CA LYS A 6 -15.00 5.28 -1.80
C LYS A 6 -13.68 5.29 -1.01
N ILE A 7 -13.21 4.11 -0.59
CA ILE A 7 -11.93 3.97 0.12
C ILE A 7 -10.77 4.33 -0.79
N LEU A 8 -10.79 3.84 -2.04
CA LEU A 8 -9.77 4.16 -3.04
C LEU A 8 -9.75 5.65 -3.41
N ASP A 9 -10.92 6.27 -3.61
CA ASP A 9 -11.02 7.69 -3.92
C ASP A 9 -10.43 8.56 -2.79
N GLU A 10 -10.76 8.23 -1.53
CA GLU A 10 -10.20 8.92 -0.37
C GLU A 10 -8.68 8.73 -0.28
N PHE A 11 -8.19 7.52 -0.54
CA PHE A 11 -6.76 7.22 -0.57
C PHE A 11 -6.03 8.04 -1.64
N ILE A 12 -6.55 8.09 -2.87
CA ILE A 12 -5.94 8.87 -3.97
C ILE A 12 -5.93 10.35 -3.62
N ARG A 13 -7.04 10.88 -3.07
CA ARG A 13 -7.13 12.28 -2.65
C ARG A 13 -6.08 12.60 -1.59
N GLN A 14 -6.04 11.80 -0.51
CA GLN A 14 -5.09 11.99 0.59
C GLN A 14 -3.64 11.85 0.13
N ALA A 15 -3.36 10.86 -0.73
CA ALA A 15 -2.06 10.67 -1.34
C ALA A 15 -1.65 11.86 -2.21
N SER A 16 -2.56 12.43 -3.01
CA SER A 16 -2.29 13.58 -3.86
C SER A 16 -2.05 14.87 -3.06
N GLU A 17 -2.74 15.07 -1.94
CA GLU A 17 -2.60 16.27 -1.11
C GLU A 17 -1.29 16.30 -0.31
N GLY A 18 -0.74 15.14 0.05
CA GLY A 18 0.58 15.00 0.69
C GLY A 18 0.72 15.59 2.10
N LYS A 19 -0.37 16.12 2.69
CA LYS A 19 -0.37 16.80 4.00
C LYS A 19 -0.77 15.90 5.16
N ASN A 20 -1.56 14.85 4.91
CA ASN A 20 -2.14 14.00 5.94
C ASN A 20 -1.63 12.56 5.79
N LEU A 21 -0.82 12.11 6.73
CA LEU A 21 -0.25 10.75 6.76
C LEU A 21 -1.05 9.79 7.68
N ARG A 22 -2.21 10.24 8.20
CA ARG A 22 -3.01 9.41 9.10
C ARG A 22 -3.67 8.27 8.33
N THR A 23 -3.38 7.05 8.75
CA THR A 23 -3.95 5.81 8.20
C THR A 23 -5.05 5.23 9.08
N SER A 24 -5.32 5.82 10.25
CA SER A 24 -6.27 5.31 11.26
C SER A 24 -7.73 5.30 10.80
N GLN A 25 -8.09 6.09 9.79
CA GLN A 25 -9.44 6.21 9.25
C GLN A 25 -9.80 5.08 8.26
N TYR A 26 -8.80 4.34 7.80
CA TYR A 26 -9.01 3.24 6.87
C TYR A 26 -9.32 1.94 7.61
N PRO A 27 -10.10 1.03 6.99
CA PRO A 27 -10.33 -0.28 7.56
C PRO A 27 -9.01 -1.03 7.69
N ARG A 28 -8.85 -1.77 8.80
CA ARG A 28 -7.68 -2.62 9.04
C ARG A 28 -7.78 -3.97 8.33
N GLU A 29 -8.97 -4.33 7.87
CA GLU A 29 -9.26 -5.61 7.23
C GLU A 29 -10.28 -5.41 6.10
N TYR A 30 -10.11 -6.17 5.02
CA TYR A 30 -11.03 -6.21 3.89
C TYR A 30 -11.04 -7.62 3.30
N GLY A 31 -12.22 -8.24 3.21
CA GLY A 31 -12.36 -9.58 2.63
C GLY A 31 -11.59 -10.68 3.37
N GLY A 32 -11.39 -10.55 4.69
CA GLY A 32 -10.60 -11.50 5.51
C GLY A 32 -9.08 -11.31 5.41
N LEU A 33 -8.62 -10.34 4.61
CA LEU A 33 -7.21 -9.94 4.53
C LEU A 33 -6.98 -8.68 5.34
N LYS A 34 -5.80 -8.59 5.97
CA LYS A 34 -5.38 -7.40 6.69
C LYS A 34 -4.88 -6.35 5.70
N LEU A 35 -5.40 -5.14 5.85
CA LEU A 35 -5.09 -4.00 5.00
C LEU A 35 -4.00 -3.16 5.66
N CYS A 36 -2.88 -3.01 4.96
CA CYS A 36 -1.79 -2.14 5.36
C CYS A 36 -1.71 -0.96 4.40
N ILE A 37 -1.72 0.25 4.93
CA ILE A 37 -1.68 1.48 4.13
C ILE A 37 -0.51 2.31 4.62
N SER A 38 0.25 2.86 3.67
CA SER A 38 1.33 3.80 3.96
C SER A 38 1.29 4.95 2.97
N PHE A 39 1.53 6.16 3.49
CA PHE A 39 1.69 7.37 2.69
C PHE A 39 3.15 7.87 2.67
N GLY A 40 4.08 7.10 3.24
CA GLY A 40 5.50 7.44 3.38
C GLY A 40 5.77 8.40 4.55
N MET A 41 6.75 8.09 5.41
CA MET A 41 7.21 8.96 6.50
C MET A 41 8.74 9.10 6.47
N GLY A 42 9.23 10.33 6.40
CA GLY A 42 10.43 10.79 7.12
C GLY A 42 11.86 10.47 6.65
N ALA A 43 12.17 9.74 5.56
CA ALA A 43 13.56 9.59 5.09
C ALA A 43 13.67 9.10 3.63
N PRO A 44 14.73 9.47 2.87
CA PRO A 44 14.96 8.97 1.53
C PRO A 44 15.37 7.49 1.58
N ALA A 45 14.39 6.58 1.62
CA ALA A 45 14.64 5.15 1.44
C ALA A 45 14.69 4.80 -0.04
N ARG A 46 15.45 3.74 -0.38
CA ARG A 46 15.64 3.21 -1.74
C ARG A 46 14.34 2.83 -2.45
N VAL A 47 13.26 2.58 -1.72
CA VAL A 47 11.92 2.37 -2.29
C VAL A 47 11.24 3.73 -2.39
N PRO A 48 10.89 4.20 -3.61
CA PRO A 48 10.36 5.54 -3.82
C PRO A 48 9.10 5.76 -2.98
N TRP A 49 8.89 7.01 -2.58
CA TRP A 49 7.79 7.55 -1.76
C TRP A 49 6.41 7.41 -2.40
N VAL A 50 6.06 6.20 -2.80
CA VAL A 50 4.84 5.82 -3.50
C VAL A 50 3.84 5.40 -2.43
N PRO A 51 2.74 6.13 -2.22
CA PRO A 51 1.67 5.67 -1.35
C PRO A 51 1.16 4.32 -1.82
N TRP A 52 0.92 3.43 -0.88
CA TRP A 52 0.51 2.06 -1.20
C TRP A 52 -0.54 1.51 -0.25
N ILE A 53 -1.32 0.56 -0.77
CA ILE A 53 -2.27 -0.26 -0.02
C ILE A 53 -1.91 -1.72 -0.29
N ALA A 54 -1.48 -2.45 0.72
CA ALA A 54 -1.14 -3.87 0.64
C ALA A 54 -2.20 -4.72 1.35
N PHE A 55 -2.52 -5.87 0.75
CA PHE A 55 -3.41 -6.87 1.33
C PHE A 55 -2.59 -8.06 1.80
N ILE A 56 -2.39 -8.17 3.11
CA ILE A 56 -1.61 -9.26 3.69
C ILE A 56 -2.53 -10.26 4.40
N THR A 57 -2.17 -11.54 4.35
CA THR A 57 -2.78 -12.52 5.22
C THR A 57 -2.30 -12.30 6.66
N PRO A 58 -3.04 -12.73 7.69
CA PRO A 58 -2.59 -12.63 9.09
C PRO A 58 -1.24 -13.29 9.35
N GLU A 59 -0.90 -14.30 8.54
CA GLU A 59 0.34 -15.09 8.64
C GLU A 59 1.52 -14.44 7.90
N MET A 60 1.27 -13.54 6.94
CA MET A 60 2.31 -12.87 6.14
C MET A 60 2.56 -11.44 6.63
N LYS A 61 3.81 -10.98 6.53
CA LYS A 61 4.21 -9.59 6.84
C LYS A 61 4.56 -8.86 5.55
N VAL A 62 4.32 -7.54 5.52
CA VAL A 62 4.71 -6.67 4.38
C VAL A 62 6.22 -6.77 4.06
N SER A 63 7.04 -7.06 5.08
CA SER A 63 8.49 -7.24 4.96
C SER A 63 8.92 -8.67 4.56
N LYS A 64 8.00 -9.64 4.50
CA LYS A 64 8.30 -11.05 4.21
C LYS A 64 7.07 -11.73 3.61
N GLY A 65 6.94 -11.65 2.29
CA GLY A 65 5.87 -12.33 1.55
C GLY A 65 5.55 -11.72 0.19
N PHE A 66 4.56 -12.34 -0.46
CA PHE A 66 3.93 -11.85 -1.68
C PHE A 66 2.50 -11.43 -1.36
N TYR A 67 2.08 -10.26 -1.84
CA TYR A 67 0.77 -9.71 -1.55
C TYR A 67 0.26 -8.83 -2.69
N PRO A 68 -1.05 -8.82 -2.97
CA PRO A 68 -1.64 -7.80 -3.82
C PRO A 68 -1.37 -6.40 -3.23
N VAL A 69 -0.95 -5.47 -4.07
CA VAL A 69 -0.63 -4.10 -3.67
C VAL A 69 -1.15 -3.09 -4.69
N TYR A 70 -1.76 -2.02 -4.21
CA TYR A 70 -1.97 -0.81 -4.99
C TYR A 70 -0.82 0.15 -4.76
N LEU A 71 -0.24 0.66 -5.85
CA LEU A 71 0.84 1.63 -5.86
C LEU A 71 0.35 2.89 -6.57
N TYR A 72 0.38 4.04 -5.89
CA TYR A 72 -0.04 5.31 -6.48
C TYR A 72 1.16 6.18 -6.84
N TYR A 73 1.49 6.22 -8.12
CA TYR A 73 2.56 7.05 -8.64
C TYR A 73 2.04 8.48 -8.89
N LYS A 74 2.30 9.38 -7.94
CA LYS A 74 1.80 10.76 -7.97
C LYS A 74 2.25 11.52 -9.22
N ASP A 75 3.51 11.38 -9.61
CA ASP A 75 4.10 12.08 -10.77
C ASP A 75 3.42 11.68 -12.08
N PHE A 76 3.02 10.40 -12.18
CA PHE A 76 2.34 9.85 -13.34
C PHE A 76 0.81 9.85 -13.19
N LYS A 77 0.27 10.32 -12.06
CA LYS A 77 -1.17 10.26 -11.68
C LYS A 77 -1.79 8.88 -11.96
N THR A 78 -1.01 7.83 -11.74
CA THR A 78 -1.37 6.46 -12.15
C THR A 78 -1.45 5.57 -10.92
N LEU A 79 -2.57 4.85 -10.78
CA LEU A 79 -2.75 3.80 -9.78
C LEU A 79 -2.46 2.44 -10.44
N ILE A 80 -1.48 1.73 -9.91
CA ILE A 80 -1.09 0.41 -10.40
C ILE A 80 -1.57 -0.63 -9.40
N LEU A 81 -2.29 -1.65 -9.88
CA LEU A 81 -2.53 -2.88 -9.14
C LEU A 81 -1.43 -3.88 -9.53
N ALA A 82 -0.66 -4.33 -8.56
CA ALA A 82 0.44 -5.25 -8.76
C ALA A 82 0.41 -6.39 -7.74
N TYR A 83 1.14 -7.46 -8.05
CA TYR A 83 1.53 -8.47 -7.08
C TYR A 83 2.89 -8.07 -6.51
N GLY A 84 2.89 -7.48 -5.32
CA GLY A 84 4.10 -7.04 -4.65
C GLY A 84 4.85 -8.22 -4.05
N VAL A 85 6.17 -8.24 -4.24
CA VAL A 85 7.10 -9.16 -3.56
C VAL A 85 7.94 -8.31 -2.61
N SER A 86 8.06 -8.72 -1.36
CA SER A 86 8.87 -7.99 -0.38
C SER A 86 10.36 -8.01 -0.74
N GLU A 87 10.97 -6.85 -0.96
CA GLU A 87 12.40 -6.69 -1.26
C GLU A 87 13.34 -6.91 -0.05
N THR A 88 12.80 -7.24 1.14
CA THR A 88 13.56 -7.20 2.41
C THR A 88 14.33 -8.49 2.72
N GLU A 89 14.10 -9.56 1.98
CA GLU A 89 14.95 -10.76 1.96
C GLU A 89 15.23 -11.10 0.49
N GLU A 90 16.52 -11.24 0.13
CA GLU A 90 16.89 -11.96 -1.08
C GLU A 90 16.27 -13.35 -0.97
N PHE A 91 15.35 -13.68 -1.89
CA PHE A 91 15.03 -15.08 -2.12
C PHE A 91 16.33 -15.71 -2.62
N GLU A 92 17.01 -16.49 -1.78
CA GLU A 92 18.07 -17.38 -2.25
C GLU A 92 17.43 -18.32 -3.28
N GLU A 93 17.76 -18.08 -4.56
CA GLU A 93 17.54 -19.06 -5.63
C GLU A 93 18.22 -20.36 -5.19
N THR A 94 17.40 -21.40 -4.96
CA THR A 94 17.88 -22.75 -4.64
C THR A 94 18.08 -23.55 -5.91
#